data_AF-A0A2S7TK64-F1
#
_entry.id   AF-A0A2S7TK64-F1
#
_cell.length_a   1.000
_cell.length_b   1.000
_cell.length_c   1.000
_cell.angle_alpha   90.00
_cell.angle_beta   90.00
_cell.angle_gamma   90.00
#
_symmetry.space_group_name_H-M   'P 1'
#
loop_
_entity.id
_entity.type
_entity.pdbx_description
1 polymer ?
#
loop_
_entity_poly.entity_id
_entity_poly.type
_entity_poly.pdbx_seq_one_letter_code
_entity_poly.pdbx_strand_id
1 'polypeptide(L)'
;MKKDKILTPLLLLPLIAFSQSLSYNELGFIFAKDDGYGTARFEAMGGAFGALGGDESAFSINPAGSGVSKYSSSSATFSNTNTTLEASYYGNNSNYDNNVFNFTQAGSILTFDAAFSKDWTRFALTFNYKIKSDYDAFYSVNGNSGSPNYTQHFMDDAVPKNEFNQAIQQDISSSRMEYQVFLIWDFLQYIAINYILEEAFTFITSTSIELHNFKKTTKITMTMS
;
A
#
# COMPACT_ATOMS: atom_id res chain seq x y z
N MET A 1 -11.18 -49.95 -15.19
CA MET A 1 -10.75 -49.84 -13.78
C MET A 1 -9.42 -49.07 -13.59
N LYS A 2 -9.11 -48.00 -14.36
CA LYS A 2 -7.83 -47.27 -14.22
C LYS A 2 -7.94 -45.74 -14.13
N LYS A 3 -9.09 -45.15 -14.44
CA LYS A 3 -9.28 -43.68 -14.47
C LYS A 3 -9.54 -43.13 -13.05
N ASP A 4 -10.28 -43.90 -12.26
CA ASP A 4 -10.74 -43.51 -10.93
C ASP A 4 -9.61 -43.49 -9.88
N LYS A 5 -8.50 -44.20 -10.16
CA LYS A 5 -7.31 -44.27 -9.29
C LYS A 5 -6.36 -43.06 -9.42
N ILE A 6 -6.52 -42.25 -10.48
CA ILE A 6 -5.71 -41.03 -10.70
C ILE A 6 -6.41 -39.80 -10.11
N LEU A 7 -7.75 -39.80 -10.07
CA LEU A 7 -8.53 -38.68 -9.56
C LEU A 7 -8.40 -38.50 -8.04
N THR A 8 -8.29 -39.61 -7.30
CA THR A 8 -8.18 -39.60 -5.83
C THR A 8 -6.91 -38.90 -5.32
N PRO A 9 -5.69 -39.23 -5.79
CA PRO A 9 -4.49 -38.50 -5.36
C PRO A 9 -4.49 -37.04 -5.83
N LEU A 10 -5.09 -36.72 -6.98
CA LEU A 10 -5.18 -35.35 -7.49
C LEU A 10 -6.06 -34.46 -6.58
N LEU A 11 -7.13 -35.02 -6.01
CA LEU A 11 -8.03 -34.32 -5.08
C LEU A 11 -7.42 -34.15 -3.67
N LEU A 12 -6.41 -34.96 -3.32
CA LEU A 12 -5.74 -34.95 -2.01
C LEU A 12 -4.51 -34.01 -1.96
N LEU A 13 -3.97 -33.59 -3.10
CA LEU A 13 -2.86 -32.62 -3.18
C LEU A 13 -3.09 -31.27 -2.46
N PRO A 14 -4.28 -30.64 -2.46
CA PRO A 14 -4.46 -29.36 -1.75
C PRO A 14 -4.41 -29.48 -0.22
N LEU A 15 -4.54 -30.69 0.35
CA LEU A 15 -4.48 -30.90 1.81
C LEU A 15 -3.06 -30.83 2.38
N ILE A 16 -2.02 -30.81 1.54
CA ILE A 16 -0.61 -30.73 1.94
C ILE A 16 -0.01 -29.34 1.63
N ALA A 17 -0.79 -28.42 1.05
CA ALA A 17 -0.33 -27.13 0.57
C ALA A 17 -0.25 -26.02 1.64
N PHE A 18 -0.01 -26.38 2.91
CA PHE A 18 0.15 -25.42 4.01
C PHE A 18 1.60 -24.90 4.10
N SER A 19 2.04 -24.18 3.08
CA SER A 19 3.18 -23.25 3.13
C SER A 19 3.29 -22.54 1.79
N GLN A 20 2.63 -21.40 1.66
CA GLN A 20 2.86 -20.48 0.55
C GLN A 20 3.67 -19.32 1.11
N SER A 21 4.93 -19.19 0.69
CA SER A 21 5.72 -17.99 0.97
C SER A 21 5.31 -16.91 -0.01
N LEU A 22 4.95 -15.72 0.48
CA LEU A 22 4.60 -14.61 -0.40
C LEU A 22 5.80 -14.20 -1.26
N SER A 23 5.57 -14.02 -2.56
CA SER A 23 6.56 -13.48 -3.49
C SER A 23 6.69 -11.96 -3.34
N TYR A 24 7.79 -11.37 -3.81
CA TYR A 24 8.05 -9.92 -3.71
C TYR A 24 6.93 -9.05 -4.33
N ASN A 25 6.26 -9.54 -5.38
CA ASN A 25 5.13 -8.83 -5.98
C ASN A 25 3.92 -8.74 -5.03
N GLU A 26 3.71 -9.75 -4.17
CA GLU A 26 2.59 -9.79 -3.23
C GLU A 26 2.85 -8.88 -2.02
N LEU A 27 4.11 -8.74 -1.59
CA LEU A 27 4.50 -7.73 -0.60
C LEU A 27 4.22 -6.31 -1.12
N GLY A 28 4.56 -6.03 -2.38
CA GLY A 28 4.24 -4.74 -3.01
C GLY A 28 2.74 -4.44 -3.01
N PHE A 29 1.89 -5.44 -3.23
CA PHE A 29 0.44 -5.29 -3.15
C PHE A 29 -0.04 -4.97 -1.72
N ILE A 30 0.49 -5.64 -0.70
CA ILE A 30 0.13 -5.39 0.70
C ILE A 30 0.46 -3.95 1.11
N PHE A 31 1.62 -3.43 0.70
CA PHE A 31 2.02 -2.04 0.97
C PHE A 31 1.33 -1.00 0.07
N ALA A 32 0.83 -1.42 -1.09
CA ALA A 32 0.06 -0.55 -1.97
C ALA A 32 -1.39 -0.37 -1.51
N LYS A 33 -1.92 -1.30 -0.69
CA LYS A 33 -3.29 -1.27 -0.19
C LYS A 33 -3.59 0.01 0.60
N ASP A 34 -4.77 0.57 0.39
CA ASP A 34 -5.36 1.63 1.20
C ASP A 34 -6.48 0.98 2.04
N ASP A 35 -6.42 1.14 3.35
CA ASP A 35 -7.40 0.58 4.28
C ASP A 35 -8.72 1.39 4.29
N GLY A 36 -8.79 2.47 3.52
CA GLY A 36 -10.00 3.23 3.28
C GLY A 36 -10.34 4.19 4.42
N TYR A 37 -9.36 4.55 5.25
CA TYR A 37 -9.57 5.50 6.34
C TYR A 37 -10.09 6.84 5.81
N GLY A 38 -11.10 7.38 6.48
CA GLY A 38 -11.81 8.58 6.07
C GLY A 38 -12.49 9.29 7.23
N THR A 39 -13.41 10.21 6.92
CA THR A 39 -14.35 10.73 7.91
C THR A 39 -15.25 9.59 8.38
N ALA A 40 -15.77 9.69 9.60
CA ALA A 40 -16.79 8.75 10.07
C ALA A 40 -17.98 8.62 9.08
N ARG A 41 -18.35 9.72 8.40
CA ARG A 41 -19.40 9.73 7.37
C ARG A 41 -18.97 8.99 6.09
N PHE A 42 -17.73 9.20 5.66
CA PHE A 42 -17.13 8.52 4.51
C PHE A 42 -17.07 7.01 4.73
N GLU A 43 -16.57 6.59 5.89
CA GLU A 43 -16.44 5.18 6.27
C GLU A 43 -17.81 4.53 6.51
N ALA A 44 -18.75 5.21 7.18
CA ALA A 44 -20.10 4.68 7.41
C ALA A 44 -20.87 4.40 6.10
N MET A 45 -20.52 5.09 5.01
CA MET A 45 -21.10 4.88 3.68
C MET A 45 -20.21 4.00 2.78
N GLY A 46 -19.24 3.31 3.35
CA GLY A 46 -18.36 2.38 2.63
C GLY A 46 -17.51 3.06 1.56
N GLY A 47 -17.19 4.35 1.72
CA GLY A 47 -16.40 5.13 0.76
C GLY A 47 -17.16 5.62 -0.48
N ALA A 48 -18.49 5.52 -0.50
CA ALA A 48 -19.31 6.00 -1.63
C ALA A 48 -19.11 7.49 -1.95
N PHE A 49 -18.75 8.31 -0.95
CA PHE A 49 -18.44 9.72 -1.15
C PHE A 49 -17.21 9.96 -2.03
N GLY A 50 -16.34 8.96 -2.24
CA GLY A 50 -15.22 9.08 -3.18
C GLY A 50 -15.68 9.39 -4.62
N ALA A 51 -16.83 8.85 -5.04
CA ALA A 51 -17.42 9.14 -6.34
C ALA A 51 -18.30 10.41 -6.32
N LEU A 52 -19.07 10.62 -5.25
CA LEU A 52 -20.04 11.72 -5.14
C LEU A 52 -19.40 13.08 -4.83
N GLY A 53 -18.27 13.10 -4.11
CA GLY A 53 -17.65 14.31 -3.60
C GLY A 53 -18.37 14.90 -2.38
N GLY A 54 -17.97 16.10 -1.98
CA GLY A 54 -18.58 16.83 -0.85
C GLY A 54 -18.28 16.28 0.55
N ASP A 55 -17.26 15.43 0.68
CA ASP A 55 -16.69 14.97 1.96
C ASP A 55 -15.18 15.25 1.96
N GLU A 56 -14.61 15.54 3.12
CA GLU A 56 -13.20 15.88 3.31
C GLU A 56 -12.27 14.75 2.80
N SER A 57 -12.69 13.50 2.93
CA SER A 57 -11.93 12.31 2.49
C SER A 57 -12.07 12.01 1.01
N ALA A 58 -13.20 12.43 0.41
CA ALA A 58 -13.48 12.19 -1.01
C ALA A 58 -12.46 12.85 -1.93
N PHE A 59 -11.86 13.96 -1.49
CA PHE A 59 -10.82 14.67 -2.23
C PHE A 59 -9.59 13.78 -2.54
N SER A 60 -9.22 12.88 -1.62
CA SER A 60 -8.07 11.97 -1.82
C SER A 60 -8.28 10.97 -2.97
N ILE A 61 -9.53 10.70 -3.33
CA ILE A 61 -9.93 9.77 -4.39
C ILE A 61 -10.26 10.53 -5.66
N ASN A 62 -11.06 11.60 -5.54
CA ASN A 62 -11.50 12.44 -6.64
C ASN A 62 -11.33 13.92 -6.28
N PRO A 63 -10.20 14.56 -6.66
CA PRO A 63 -9.94 15.96 -6.38
C PRO A 63 -11.02 16.91 -6.93
N ALA A 64 -11.65 16.57 -8.06
CA ALA A 64 -12.71 17.37 -8.67
C ALA A 64 -14.03 17.33 -7.86
N GLY A 65 -14.22 16.32 -7.01
CA GLY A 65 -15.36 16.18 -6.09
C GLY A 65 -15.42 17.26 -5.01
N SER A 66 -14.33 18.01 -4.79
CA SER A 66 -14.30 19.17 -3.89
C SER A 66 -15.23 20.31 -4.35
N GLY A 67 -15.38 20.50 -5.66
CA GLY A 67 -16.26 21.53 -6.24
C GLY A 67 -17.76 21.26 -6.06
N VAL A 68 -18.13 20.05 -5.66
CA VAL A 68 -19.52 19.68 -5.33
C VAL A 68 -19.94 20.22 -3.96
N SER A 69 -18.97 20.48 -3.06
CA SER A 69 -19.27 21.07 -1.76
C SER A 69 -19.81 22.49 -1.92
N LYS A 70 -20.94 22.76 -1.25
CA LYS A 70 -21.59 24.07 -1.27
C LYS A 70 -21.22 24.93 -0.06
N TYR A 71 -20.64 24.32 0.97
CA TYR A 71 -20.36 24.95 2.24
C TYR A 71 -18.99 24.52 2.76
N SER A 72 -18.43 25.35 3.64
CA SER A 72 -17.21 25.00 4.34
C SER A 72 -17.51 23.98 5.44
N SER A 73 -16.72 22.92 5.53
CA SER A 73 -16.86 21.86 6.53
C SER A 73 -15.50 21.43 7.06
N SER A 74 -15.50 20.85 8.26
CA SER A 74 -14.27 20.33 8.88
C SER A 74 -14.61 19.12 9.73
N SER A 75 -13.74 18.13 9.71
CA SER A 75 -13.95 16.84 10.34
C SER A 75 -12.65 16.28 10.90
N ALA A 76 -12.76 15.55 12.00
CA ALA A 76 -11.68 14.78 12.58
C ALA A 76 -12.23 13.42 13.02
N THR A 77 -11.44 12.36 12.81
CA THR A 77 -11.86 10.98 13.02
C THR A 77 -10.81 10.24 13.85
N PHE A 78 -11.31 9.50 14.83
CA PHE A 78 -10.53 8.60 15.66
C PHE A 78 -11.08 7.18 15.45
N SER A 79 -10.21 6.20 15.34
CA SER A 79 -10.58 4.79 15.28
C SER A 79 -10.20 4.07 16.56
N ASN A 80 -10.97 3.03 16.88
CA ASN A 80 -10.59 2.01 17.84
C ASN A 80 -10.62 0.67 17.10
N THR A 81 -9.47 0.03 17.00
CA THR A 81 -9.32 -1.25 16.31
C THR A 81 -8.98 -2.31 17.34
N ASN A 82 -9.77 -3.39 17.39
CA ASN A 82 -9.49 -4.57 18.19
C ASN A 82 -9.09 -5.71 17.25
N THR A 83 -7.87 -6.20 17.40
CA THR A 83 -7.31 -7.28 16.58
C THR A 83 -6.92 -8.43 17.49
N THR A 84 -7.50 -9.61 17.25
CA THR A 84 -7.09 -10.86 17.90
C THR A 84 -6.20 -11.64 16.94
N LEU A 85 -4.97 -11.91 17.35
CA LEU A 85 -3.99 -12.70 16.61
C LEU A 85 -3.83 -14.06 17.29
N GLU A 86 -4.10 -15.14 16.54
CA GLU A 86 -3.78 -16.49 16.96
C GLU A 86 -2.49 -16.93 16.27
N ALA A 87 -1.44 -17.18 17.05
CA ALA A 87 -0.17 -17.70 16.57
C ALA A 87 0.02 -19.12 17.09
N SER A 88 0.40 -20.05 16.19
CA SER A 88 0.76 -21.41 16.57
C SER A 88 2.20 -21.71 16.16
N TYR A 89 2.99 -22.27 17.09
CA TYR A 89 4.37 -22.64 16.83
C TYR A 89 4.70 -23.96 17.52
N TYR A 90 5.09 -24.97 16.73
CA TYR A 90 5.39 -26.34 17.21
C TYR A 90 4.37 -26.91 18.21
N GLY A 91 3.07 -26.73 17.92
CA GLY A 91 1.97 -27.27 18.72
C GLY A 91 1.57 -26.45 19.95
N ASN A 92 2.23 -25.31 20.19
CA ASN A 92 1.79 -24.35 21.18
C ASN A 92 0.99 -23.23 20.49
N ASN A 93 -0.24 -23.00 20.94
CA ASN A 93 -1.09 -21.90 20.45
C ASN A 93 -1.04 -20.76 21.46
N SER A 94 -0.94 -19.54 20.97
CA SER A 94 -0.92 -18.33 21.77
C SER A 94 -1.83 -17.28 21.12
N ASN A 95 -2.75 -16.74 21.92
CA ASN A 95 -3.69 -15.71 21.49
C ASN A 95 -3.24 -14.35 22.03
N TYR A 96 -3.23 -13.35 21.16
CA TYR A 96 -2.88 -11.97 21.47
C TYR A 96 -4.02 -11.06 21.07
N ASP A 97 -4.62 -10.40 22.06
CA ASP A 97 -5.59 -9.35 21.83
C ASP A 97 -4.88 -7.99 21.86
N ASN A 98 -4.95 -7.25 20.76
CA ASN A 98 -4.42 -5.90 20.63
C ASN A 98 -5.58 -4.91 20.44
N ASN A 99 -5.64 -3.88 21.28
CA ASN A 99 -6.60 -2.79 21.17
C ASN A 99 -5.84 -1.48 20.95
N VAL A 100 -6.05 -0.87 19.79
CA VAL A 100 -5.34 0.34 19.38
C VAL A 100 -6.34 1.46 19.17
N PHE A 101 -6.08 2.59 19.83
CA PHE A 101 -6.82 3.83 19.64
C PHE A 101 -5.96 4.82 18.86
N ASN A 102 -6.37 5.12 17.63
CA ASN A 102 -5.59 5.91 16.68
C ASN A 102 -6.37 7.12 16.17
N PHE A 103 -5.65 8.20 15.92
CA PHE A 103 -6.18 9.33 15.14
C PHE A 103 -5.96 9.06 13.66
N THR A 104 -7.04 8.77 12.93
CA THR A 104 -6.95 8.22 11.57
C THR A 104 -7.06 9.27 10.48
N GLN A 105 -7.85 10.33 10.70
CA GLN A 105 -8.15 11.29 9.65
C GLN A 105 -8.53 12.65 10.21
N ALA A 106 -8.13 13.71 9.51
CA ALA A 106 -8.73 15.03 9.64
C ALA A 106 -8.73 15.75 8.31
N GLY A 107 -9.72 16.60 8.10
CA GLY A 107 -9.77 17.41 6.91
C GLY A 107 -10.70 18.60 7.05
N SER A 108 -10.59 19.49 6.07
CA SER A 108 -11.46 20.65 5.93
C SER A 108 -11.67 20.98 4.46
N ILE A 109 -12.87 21.47 4.15
CA ILE A 109 -13.24 22.05 2.87
C ILE A 109 -13.61 23.49 3.14
N LEU A 110 -12.99 24.43 2.44
CA LEU A 110 -13.28 25.86 2.49
C LEU A 110 -13.84 26.28 1.13
N THR A 111 -15.11 26.64 1.11
CA THR A 111 -15.82 26.98 -0.13
C THR A 111 -16.04 28.49 -0.23
N PHE A 112 -15.70 29.08 -1.36
CA PHE A 112 -15.81 30.51 -1.62
C PHE A 112 -16.56 30.78 -2.93
N ASP A 113 -17.57 31.65 -2.89
CA ASP A 113 -18.28 32.07 -4.09
C ASP A 113 -17.48 33.17 -4.82
N ALA A 114 -17.37 33.06 -6.14
CA ALA A 114 -16.64 34.02 -6.94
C ALA A 114 -17.53 35.25 -7.21
N ALA A 115 -17.17 36.40 -6.66
CA ALA A 115 -17.99 37.61 -6.73
C ALA A 115 -17.90 38.38 -8.07
N PHE A 116 -16.85 38.16 -8.88
CA PHE A 116 -16.53 39.04 -10.02
C PHE A 116 -16.18 38.31 -11.34
N SER A 117 -16.38 37.00 -11.41
CA SER A 117 -16.06 36.20 -12.60
C SER A 117 -17.33 35.61 -13.22
N LYS A 118 -17.49 35.76 -14.54
CA LYS A 118 -18.61 35.15 -15.29
C LYS A 118 -18.37 33.66 -15.59
N ASP A 119 -17.12 33.23 -15.55
CA ASP A 119 -16.68 31.89 -15.96
C ASP A 119 -16.48 30.94 -14.77
N TRP A 120 -16.18 31.48 -13.58
CA TRP A 120 -16.00 30.72 -12.35
C TRP A 120 -17.11 31.09 -11.37
N THR A 121 -17.93 30.12 -10.99
CA THR A 121 -19.02 30.35 -10.03
C THR A 121 -18.57 30.19 -8.59
N ARG A 122 -17.55 29.37 -8.34
CA ARG A 122 -17.10 28.98 -6.99
C ARG A 122 -15.70 28.38 -7.05
N PHE A 123 -14.94 28.55 -5.99
CA PHE A 123 -13.70 27.81 -5.75
C PHE A 123 -13.72 27.16 -4.37
N ALA A 124 -13.09 25.99 -4.25
CA ALA A 124 -12.99 25.25 -2.99
C ALA A 124 -11.52 24.94 -2.71
N LEU A 125 -11.09 25.17 -1.47
CA LEU A 125 -9.77 24.77 -0.96
C LEU A 125 -9.98 23.62 0.02
N THR A 126 -9.25 22.54 -0.16
CA THR A 126 -9.42 21.33 0.64
C THR A 126 -8.11 20.89 1.27
N PHE A 127 -8.18 20.56 2.55
CA PHE A 127 -7.09 19.97 3.30
C PHE A 127 -7.55 18.59 3.78
N ASN A 128 -6.74 17.57 3.54
CA ASN A 128 -7.02 16.22 4.02
C ASN A 128 -5.72 15.58 4.49
N TYR A 129 -5.76 15.07 5.71
CA TYR A 129 -4.75 14.23 6.33
C TYR A 129 -5.43 12.91 6.67
N LYS A 130 -4.86 11.79 6.21
CA LYS A 130 -5.34 10.47 6.56
C LYS A 130 -4.18 9.47 6.66
N ILE A 131 -4.36 8.47 7.52
CA ILE A 131 -3.55 7.25 7.52
C ILE A 131 -3.99 6.42 6.30
N LYS A 132 -3.05 5.87 5.55
CA LYS A 132 -3.31 5.03 4.37
C LYS A 132 -3.46 3.56 4.76
N SER A 133 -2.56 3.07 5.61
CA SER A 133 -2.64 1.71 6.14
C SER A 133 -1.97 1.63 7.50
N ASP A 134 -2.53 0.78 8.36
CA ASP A 134 -2.03 0.47 9.69
C ASP A 134 -1.56 -0.99 9.72
N TYR A 135 -0.26 -1.18 9.93
CA TYR A 135 0.36 -2.52 10.00
C TYR A 135 0.75 -2.90 11.43
N ASP A 136 0.16 -2.25 12.44
CA ASP A 136 0.43 -2.59 13.84
C ASP A 136 0.00 -4.03 14.15
N ALA A 137 1.00 -4.89 14.33
CA ALA A 137 0.82 -6.26 14.74
C ALA A 137 1.95 -6.68 15.67
N PHE A 138 1.57 -7.03 16.90
CA PHE A 138 2.43 -7.69 17.86
C PHE A 138 1.94 -9.10 18.13
N TYR A 139 2.84 -10.07 17.98
CA TYR A 139 2.63 -11.41 18.49
C TYR A 139 3.95 -11.96 19.03
N SER A 140 3.86 -12.78 20.06
CA SER A 140 4.95 -13.59 20.57
C SER A 140 4.50 -15.04 20.57
N VAL A 141 5.34 -15.99 20.24
CA VAL A 141 4.93 -17.38 20.28
C VAL A 141 6.11 -18.23 20.69
N ASN A 142 5.87 -19.08 21.66
CA ASN A 142 6.90 -19.93 22.25
C ASN A 142 6.62 -21.36 21.81
N GLY A 143 7.65 -22.10 21.40
CA GLY A 143 7.51 -23.49 20.97
C GLY A 143 8.86 -24.17 20.97
N ASN A 144 8.91 -25.45 20.61
CA ASN A 144 10.17 -26.17 20.57
C ASN A 144 10.19 -27.17 19.41
N SER A 145 11.09 -26.96 18.47
CA SER A 145 11.34 -27.88 17.35
C SER A 145 12.05 -29.18 17.76
N GLY A 146 12.56 -29.26 18.99
CA GLY A 146 13.45 -30.32 19.48
C GLY A 146 14.91 -30.16 19.04
N SER A 147 15.18 -29.26 18.09
CA SER A 147 16.53 -28.95 17.58
C SER A 147 16.93 -27.51 17.92
N PRO A 148 18.17 -27.25 18.36
CA PRO A 148 18.63 -25.88 18.55
C PRO A 148 18.74 -25.13 17.22
N ASN A 149 18.37 -23.84 17.23
CA ASN A 149 18.56 -22.95 16.07
C ASN A 149 20.06 -22.73 15.78
N TYR A 150 20.89 -22.78 16.83
CA TYR A 150 22.34 -22.67 16.76
C TYR A 150 22.95 -23.75 17.66
N THR A 151 23.77 -24.64 17.08
CA THR A 151 24.47 -25.70 17.83
C THR A 151 25.67 -25.18 18.61
N GLN A 152 26.20 -24.00 18.25
CA GLN A 152 27.31 -23.37 18.95
C GLN A 152 26.95 -21.91 19.25
N HIS A 153 27.30 -21.46 20.44
CA HIS A 153 27.14 -20.04 20.78
C HIS A 153 28.26 -19.24 20.10
N PHE A 154 27.91 -18.11 19.48
CA PHE A 154 28.87 -17.29 18.74
C PHE A 154 29.94 -16.65 19.63
N MET A 155 29.67 -16.50 20.94
CA MET A 155 30.65 -16.02 21.94
C MET A 155 31.27 -17.14 22.80
N ASP A 156 31.20 -18.40 22.36
CA ASP A 156 31.92 -19.48 23.06
C ASP A 156 33.37 -19.56 22.61
N ASP A 157 34.27 -19.16 23.52
CA ASP A 157 35.73 -19.19 23.35
C ASP A 157 36.37 -20.50 23.85
N ALA A 158 35.57 -21.48 24.32
CA ALA A 158 36.08 -22.77 24.76
C ALA A 158 36.68 -23.58 23.59
N VAL A 159 37.74 -24.35 23.88
CA VAL A 159 38.35 -25.29 22.94
C VAL A 159 38.43 -26.68 23.61
N PRO A 160 37.66 -27.69 23.14
CA PRO A 160 36.67 -27.61 22.07
C PRO A 160 35.44 -26.77 22.47
N LYS A 161 34.74 -26.19 21.48
CA LYS A 161 33.51 -25.42 21.70
C LYS A 161 32.41 -26.31 22.28
N ASN A 162 31.58 -25.76 23.15
CA ASN A 162 30.41 -26.46 23.64
C ASN A 162 29.36 -26.57 22.53
N GLU A 163 28.89 -27.79 22.31
CA GLU A 163 27.83 -28.08 21.35
C GLU A 163 26.50 -28.32 22.06
N PHE A 164 25.48 -27.55 21.68
CA PHE A 164 24.11 -27.72 22.11
C PHE A 164 23.43 -28.70 21.16
N ASN A 165 22.87 -29.79 21.70
CA ASN A 165 22.22 -30.85 20.93
C ASN A 165 20.70 -30.92 21.13
N GLN A 166 20.15 -30.13 22.05
CA GLN A 166 18.72 -30.09 22.33
C GLN A 166 18.28 -28.63 22.57
N ALA A 167 17.15 -28.25 21.97
CA ALA A 167 16.46 -27.01 22.32
C ALA A 167 15.47 -27.28 23.45
N ILE A 168 15.40 -26.35 24.41
CA ILE A 168 14.41 -26.40 25.49
C ILE A 168 13.19 -25.54 25.12
N GLN A 169 13.42 -24.35 24.58
CA GLN A 169 12.39 -23.39 24.20
C GLN A 169 12.91 -22.45 23.11
N GLN A 170 12.04 -22.09 22.18
CA GLN A 170 12.27 -21.15 21.10
C GLN A 170 11.14 -20.13 21.10
N ASP A 171 11.49 -18.87 21.30
CA ASP A 171 10.55 -17.76 21.37
C ASP A 171 10.70 -16.92 20.10
N ILE A 172 9.60 -16.72 19.37
CA ILE A 172 9.54 -15.84 18.21
C ILE A 172 8.63 -14.69 18.56
N SER A 173 9.17 -13.48 18.59
CA SER A 173 8.39 -12.26 18.72
C SER A 173 8.58 -11.39 17.49
N SER A 174 7.50 -10.77 17.04
CA SER A 174 7.52 -9.79 15.97
C SER A 174 6.67 -8.60 16.39
N SER A 175 7.26 -7.42 16.31
CA SER A 175 6.54 -6.15 16.34
C SER A 175 6.70 -5.47 14.99
N ARG A 176 5.59 -5.09 14.37
CA ARG A 176 5.60 -4.20 13.20
C ARG A 176 4.82 -2.96 13.59
N MET A 177 5.46 -1.80 13.50
CA MET A 177 4.83 -0.50 13.72
C MET A 177 5.16 0.35 12.50
N GLU A 178 4.23 0.47 11.56
CA GLU A 178 4.44 1.27 10.36
C GLU A 178 3.14 1.98 9.96
N TYR A 179 3.21 3.30 9.87
CA TYR A 179 2.11 4.15 9.43
C TYR A 179 2.48 4.80 8.11
N GLN A 180 1.70 4.57 7.07
CA GLN A 180 1.83 5.34 5.83
C GLN A 180 0.85 6.50 5.84
N VAL A 181 1.37 7.72 5.69
CA VAL A 181 0.58 8.95 5.58
C VAL A 181 0.72 9.47 4.16
N PHE A 182 -0.41 9.79 3.51
CA PHE A 182 -0.39 10.47 2.22
C PHE A 182 -0.54 11.97 2.43
N LEU A 183 0.49 12.75 2.08
CA LEU A 183 0.48 14.20 2.18
C LEU A 183 0.21 14.85 0.82
N ILE A 184 -0.28 16.10 0.84
CA ILE A 184 -0.44 16.94 -0.38
C ILE A 184 0.88 17.03 -1.17
N TRP A 185 2.03 16.98 -0.48
CA TRP A 185 3.35 16.95 -1.11
C TRP A 185 3.57 15.71 -2.00
N ASP A 186 3.02 14.55 -1.63
CA ASP A 186 3.14 13.31 -2.43
C ASP A 186 2.30 13.41 -3.71
N PHE A 187 1.14 14.08 -3.64
CA PHE A 187 0.30 14.37 -4.80
C PHE A 187 0.96 15.38 -5.76
N LEU A 188 1.59 16.43 -5.23
CA LEU A 188 2.32 17.42 -6.04
C LEU A 188 3.53 16.80 -6.76
N GLN A 189 4.25 15.89 -6.11
CA GLN A 189 5.32 15.13 -6.76
C GLN A 189 4.78 14.23 -7.88
N TYR A 190 3.65 13.55 -7.65
CA TYR A 190 3.01 12.72 -8.66
C TYR A 190 2.54 13.54 -9.88
N ILE A 191 1.91 14.70 -9.67
CA ILE A 191 1.52 15.59 -10.79
C ILE A 191 2.76 16.08 -11.54
N ALA A 192 3.79 16.55 -10.83
CA ALA A 192 5.00 17.07 -11.45
C ALA A 192 5.71 16.01 -12.31
N ILE A 193 5.81 14.77 -11.82
CA ILE A 193 6.43 13.66 -12.56
C ILE A 193 5.63 13.33 -13.82
N ASN A 194 4.30 13.21 -13.72
CA ASN A 194 3.47 12.88 -14.89
C ASN A 194 3.46 14.00 -15.93
N TYR A 195 3.44 15.27 -15.51
CA TYR A 195 3.53 16.42 -16.40
C TYR A 195 4.87 16.44 -17.16
N ILE A 196 5.98 16.18 -16.47
CA ILE A 196 7.33 16.11 -17.07
C ILE A 196 7.41 14.93 -18.06
N LEU A 197 6.81 13.78 -17.75
CA LEU A 197 6.80 12.62 -18.63
C LEU A 197 5.95 12.85 -19.89
N GLU A 198 4.81 13.53 -19.76
CA GLU A 198 3.94 13.86 -20.89
C GLU A 198 4.60 14.88 -21.83
N GLU A 199 5.26 15.92 -21.30
CA GLU A 199 6.06 16.85 -22.09
C GLU A 199 7.24 16.14 -22.79
N ALA A 200 7.95 15.25 -22.08
CA ALA A 200 9.08 14.50 -22.65
C ALA A 200 8.63 13.53 -23.76
N PHE A 201 7.51 12.82 -23.58
CA PHE A 201 6.97 11.91 -24.58
C PHE A 201 6.50 12.66 -25.84
N THR A 202 5.87 13.82 -25.67
CA THR A 202 5.44 14.68 -26.79
C THR A 202 6.63 15.24 -27.56
N PHE A 203 7.72 15.60 -26.86
CA PHE A 203 8.96 16.06 -27.47
C PHE A 203 9.68 14.94 -28.25
N ILE A 204 9.75 13.73 -27.70
CA ILE A 204 10.39 12.59 -28.40
C ILE A 204 9.57 12.17 -29.63
N THR A 205 8.24 12.18 -29.53
CA THR A 205 7.37 11.85 -30.66
C THR A 205 7.42 12.92 -31.75
N SER A 206 7.44 14.21 -31.43
CA SER A 206 7.59 15.27 -32.44
C SER A 206 8.96 15.22 -33.14
N THR A 207 10.04 15.00 -32.39
CA THR A 207 11.40 14.89 -32.94
C THR A 207 11.54 13.63 -33.83
N SER A 208 10.93 12.51 -33.45
CA SER A 208 10.94 11.28 -34.27
C SER A 208 10.07 11.39 -35.53
N ILE A 209 8.95 12.13 -35.48
CA ILE A 209 8.12 12.44 -36.65
C ILE A 209 8.86 13.38 -37.62
N GLU A 210 9.55 14.40 -37.12
CA GLU A 210 10.42 15.26 -37.96
C GLU A 210 11.56 14.46 -38.60
N LEU A 211 12.23 13.58 -37.85
CA LEU A 211 13.27 12.69 -38.36
C LEU A 211 12.75 11.69 -39.41
N HIS A 212 11.51 11.20 -39.26
CA HIS A 212 10.89 10.31 -40.23
C HIS A 212 10.51 11.03 -41.53
N ASN A 213 10.04 12.28 -41.42
CA ASN A 213 9.73 13.13 -42.57
C ASN A 213 11.00 13.64 -43.28
N PHE A 214 12.14 13.74 -42.58
CA PHE A 214 13.43 14.10 -43.20
C PHE A 214 14.06 12.99 -44.04
N LYS A 215 13.59 11.73 -43.92
CA LYS A 215 14.20 10.58 -44.63
C LYS A 215 13.71 10.39 -46.08
N LYS A 216 12.93 11.32 -46.62
CA LYS A 216 12.32 11.20 -47.95
C LYS A 216 12.61 12.39 -48.87
N THR A 217 13.88 12.78 -49.04
CA THR A 217 14.35 13.50 -50.26
C THR A 217 15.85 13.28 -50.46
N THR A 218 16.23 12.29 -51.26
CA THR A 218 17.57 12.23 -51.86
C THR A 218 17.52 12.97 -53.20
N LYS A 219 18.33 14.03 -53.35
CA LYS A 219 19.07 14.34 -54.58
C LYS A 219 20.21 15.32 -54.27
N ILE A 220 21.34 14.77 -53.81
CA ILE A 220 22.62 15.50 -53.87
C ILE A 220 23.13 15.29 -55.30
N THR A 221 23.12 16.36 -56.10
CA THR A 221 23.78 16.37 -57.42
C THR A 221 25.16 16.97 -57.22
N MET A 222 26.20 16.14 -57.33
CA MET A 222 27.57 16.60 -57.51
C MET A 222 27.74 17.02 -58.97
N THR A 223 28.05 18.29 -59.21
CA THR A 223 28.65 18.75 -60.47
C THR A 223 30.07 19.18 -60.17
N MET A 224 31.03 18.45 -60.73
CA MET A 224 32.39 18.94 -60.93
C MET A 224 32.41 19.88 -62.13
N SER A 225 32.83 21.11 -61.92
CA SER A 225 33.58 21.96 -62.86
C SER A 225 34.36 22.99 -62.06
#